data_AF-A0A3M2LRZ1-F1
#
_entry.id   AF-A0A3M2LRZ1-F1
#
_cell.length_a   1.000
_cell.length_b   1.000
_cell.length_c   1.000
_cell.angle_alpha   90.00
_cell.angle_beta   90.00
_cell.angle_gamma   90.00
#
_symmetry.space_group_name_H-M   'P 1'
#
loop_
_entity.id
_entity.type
_entity.pdbx_description
1 polymer ?
#
loop_
_entity_poly.entity_id
_entity_poly.type
_entity_poly.pdbx_seq_one_letter_code
_entity_poly.pdbx_strand_id
1 'polypeptide(L)'
;MLRYCWRAVVGDECDTDELGDAFTETRRSYEAAGRPGDPAVTTGLAVLAFTRLQAHVQGEVLMPMAWGEAQDDGRPLDVLDEDDAPGRLLAEDAARAARRALAADPGDNLSALTLGLTLETLGDTAAAVGAYRRSLRTDPGDVDAGLRLRALGAEAPPVPGDGDGDGDVCRHAEGFFLLKVNARVSNSEWSDWVWLFGDHARIRPAADEITREYHWEGSFEDGDDDRWDPRSAAFDPSPDHSLHLAVHRPGAPETVVDLYRALRRAPDGTVSLDWSALPHPAPLAPRLSPFRPVRVESMTCFPGLNGPDWEEAERP
;
A
#
# COMPACT_ATOMS: atom_id res chain seq x y z
N MET A 1 -6.48 -5.79 -10.85
CA MET A 1 -7.71 -6.42 -10.27
C MET A 1 -8.10 -5.93 -8.87
N LEU A 2 -7.45 -6.27 -7.73
CA LEU A 2 -7.87 -5.71 -6.41
C LEU A 2 -7.90 -4.19 -6.39
N ARG A 3 -6.88 -3.59 -7.01
CA ARG A 3 -6.77 -2.15 -7.22
C ARG A 3 -7.90 -1.56 -8.07
N TYR A 4 -8.42 -2.32 -9.03
CA TYR A 4 -9.56 -1.92 -9.86
C TYR A 4 -10.84 -1.88 -9.03
N CYS A 5 -11.14 -2.96 -8.28
CA CYS A 5 -12.29 -2.98 -7.36
C CYS A 5 -12.23 -1.81 -6.38
N TRP A 6 -11.07 -1.54 -5.80
CA TRP A 6 -10.88 -0.40 -4.90
C TRP A 6 -11.23 0.93 -5.55
N ARG A 7 -10.68 1.23 -6.73
CA ARG A 7 -10.97 2.47 -7.43
C ARG A 7 -12.43 2.62 -7.84
N ALA A 8 -13.06 1.53 -8.27
CA ALA A 8 -14.48 1.54 -8.55
C ALA A 8 -15.32 1.94 -7.33
N VAL A 9 -14.81 1.75 -6.11
CA VAL A 9 -15.52 2.21 -4.90
C VAL A 9 -15.12 3.60 -4.42
N VAL A 10 -13.91 4.06 -4.73
CA VAL A 10 -13.44 5.41 -4.32
C VAL A 10 -13.75 6.47 -5.36
N GLY A 11 -13.81 6.10 -6.63
CA GLY A 11 -14.23 6.98 -7.71
C GLY A 11 -15.74 6.96 -7.88
N ASP A 12 -16.32 8.11 -8.23
CA ASP A 12 -17.74 8.31 -8.54
C ASP A 12 -18.23 7.59 -9.81
N GLU A 13 -17.41 6.73 -10.42
CA GLU A 13 -17.57 6.29 -11.81
C GLU A 13 -18.29 4.95 -12.01
N CYS A 14 -18.49 4.13 -10.96
CA CYS A 14 -19.12 2.81 -11.10
C CYS A 14 -20.49 2.73 -10.43
N ASP A 15 -21.47 2.18 -11.14
CA ASP A 15 -22.74 1.82 -10.52
C ASP A 15 -22.63 0.52 -9.69
N THR A 16 -23.69 0.22 -8.91
CA THR A 16 -23.70 -0.91 -7.98
C THR A 16 -23.55 -2.28 -8.66
N ASP A 17 -24.04 -2.41 -9.89
CA ASP A 17 -24.01 -3.69 -10.63
C ASP A 17 -22.60 -3.93 -11.18
N GLU A 18 -21.98 -2.91 -11.78
CA GLU A 18 -20.59 -2.94 -12.25
C GLU A 18 -19.62 -3.26 -11.10
N LEU A 19 -19.85 -2.66 -9.92
CA LEU A 19 -19.04 -2.93 -8.75
C LEU A 19 -19.21 -4.38 -8.25
N GLY A 20 -20.44 -4.91 -8.28
CA GLY A 20 -20.73 -6.30 -7.95
C GLY A 20 -20.02 -7.30 -8.87
N ASP A 21 -19.99 -7.00 -10.17
CA ASP A 21 -19.28 -7.80 -11.18
C ASP A 21 -17.77 -7.75 -10.97
N ALA A 22 -17.21 -6.57 -10.68
CA ALA A 22 -15.79 -6.41 -10.39
C ALA A 22 -15.34 -7.27 -9.19
N PHE A 23 -16.10 -7.27 -8.10
CA PHE A 23 -15.83 -8.12 -6.93
C PHE A 23 -15.91 -9.61 -7.27
N THR A 24 -16.84 -10.00 -8.14
CA THR A 24 -17.03 -11.39 -8.55
C THR A 24 -15.89 -11.87 -9.43
N GLU A 25 -15.49 -11.07 -10.41
CA GLU A 25 -14.39 -11.39 -11.32
C GLU A 25 -13.05 -11.47 -10.58
N THR A 26 -12.78 -10.51 -9.68
CA THR A 26 -11.55 -10.52 -8.88
C THR A 26 -11.46 -11.74 -7.97
N ARG A 27 -12.58 -12.15 -7.36
CA ARG A 27 -12.65 -13.39 -6.57
C ARG A 27 -12.32 -14.62 -7.43
N ARG A 28 -12.95 -14.74 -8.60
CA ARG A 28 -12.69 -15.85 -9.53
C ARG A 28 -11.23 -15.92 -9.95
N SER A 29 -10.59 -14.78 -10.18
CA SER A 29 -9.19 -14.73 -10.57
C SER A 29 -8.26 -15.20 -9.47
N TYR A 30 -8.51 -14.83 -8.20
CA TYR A 30 -7.76 -15.40 -7.07
C TYR A 30 -7.97 -16.91 -6.91
N GLU A 31 -9.20 -17.37 -7.04
CA GLU A 31 -9.54 -18.79 -6.93
C GLU A 31 -8.93 -19.62 -8.07
N ALA A 32 -8.75 -19.03 -9.26
CA ALA A 32 -8.11 -19.67 -10.41
C ALA A 32 -6.57 -19.63 -10.36
N ALA A 33 -5.99 -18.57 -9.78
CA ALA A 33 -4.55 -18.31 -9.82
C ALA A 33 -3.71 -19.19 -8.88
N GLY A 34 -4.31 -19.78 -7.85
CA GLY A 34 -3.55 -20.54 -6.85
C GLY A 34 -4.30 -21.70 -6.23
N ARG A 35 -3.67 -22.33 -5.24
CA ARG A 35 -4.26 -23.46 -4.52
C ARG A 35 -5.09 -22.97 -3.35
N PRO A 36 -6.19 -23.65 -2.99
CA PRO A 36 -6.89 -23.37 -1.73
C PRO A 36 -5.89 -23.42 -0.56
N GLY A 37 -5.82 -22.33 0.21
CA GLY A 37 -4.89 -22.20 1.34
C GLY A 37 -3.50 -21.64 1.00
N ASP A 38 -3.24 -21.23 -0.24
CA ASP A 38 -2.07 -20.44 -0.58
C ASP A 38 -2.15 -19.05 0.10
N PRO A 39 -1.11 -18.60 0.84
CA PRO A 39 -1.12 -17.31 1.52
C PRO A 39 -1.48 -16.14 0.61
N ALA A 40 -0.92 -16.07 -0.60
CA ALA A 40 -1.20 -14.98 -1.53
C ALA A 40 -2.67 -14.92 -1.93
N VAL A 41 -3.27 -16.08 -2.20
CA VAL A 41 -4.69 -16.21 -2.53
C VAL A 41 -5.55 -15.85 -1.33
N THR A 42 -5.26 -16.41 -0.17
CA THR A 42 -6.09 -16.19 1.02
C THR A 42 -6.03 -14.75 1.52
N THR A 43 -4.86 -14.11 1.51
CA THR A 43 -4.72 -12.68 1.85
C THR A 43 -5.47 -11.82 0.83
N GLY A 44 -5.30 -12.08 -0.47
CA GLY A 44 -6.03 -11.32 -1.51
C GLY A 44 -7.56 -11.44 -1.38
N LEU A 45 -8.07 -12.63 -1.09
CA LEU A 45 -9.50 -12.86 -0.85
C LEU A 45 -10.00 -12.20 0.45
N ALA A 46 -9.17 -12.17 1.51
CA ALA A 46 -9.50 -11.48 2.74
C ALA A 46 -9.64 -9.97 2.52
N VAL A 47 -8.68 -9.39 1.80
CA VAL A 47 -8.70 -7.97 1.42
C VAL A 47 -9.93 -7.67 0.56
N LEU A 48 -10.20 -8.48 -0.48
CA LEU A 48 -11.37 -8.32 -1.34
C LEU A 48 -12.71 -8.34 -0.57
N ALA A 49 -12.86 -9.31 0.34
CA ALA A 49 -14.07 -9.44 1.14
C ALA A 49 -14.26 -8.24 2.07
N PHE A 50 -13.18 -7.71 2.65
CA PHE A 50 -13.21 -6.50 3.45
C PHE A 50 -13.52 -5.25 2.62
N THR A 51 -12.91 -5.08 1.44
CA THR A 51 -13.23 -3.98 0.52
C THR A 51 -14.73 -3.96 0.19
N ARG A 52 -15.33 -5.14 0.00
CA ARG A 52 -16.77 -5.26 -0.27
C ARG A 52 -17.62 -4.89 0.95
N LEU A 53 -17.21 -5.26 2.17
CA LEU A 53 -17.88 -4.82 3.40
C LEU A 53 -17.84 -3.28 3.49
N GLN A 54 -16.69 -2.68 3.26
CA GLN A 54 -16.50 -1.24 3.34
C GLN A 54 -17.33 -0.48 2.30
N ALA A 55 -17.40 -1.01 1.08
CA ALA A 55 -18.29 -0.51 0.03
C ALA A 55 -19.77 -0.47 0.46
N HIS A 56 -20.19 -1.42 1.30
CA HIS A 56 -21.55 -1.47 1.85
C HIS A 56 -21.76 -0.49 3.01
N VAL A 57 -20.80 -0.41 3.93
CA VAL A 57 -20.97 0.34 5.20
C VAL A 57 -20.80 1.84 5.02
N GLN A 58 -19.84 2.28 4.21
CA GLN A 58 -19.35 3.64 4.35
C GLN A 58 -19.68 4.58 3.19
N GLY A 59 -20.13 4.11 2.03
CA GLY A 59 -20.30 4.96 0.83
C GLY A 59 -18.99 5.59 0.30
N GLU A 60 -17.95 5.66 1.13
CA GLU A 60 -16.54 6.00 0.87
C GLU A 60 -15.69 4.90 1.53
N VAL A 61 -14.81 4.24 0.79
CA VAL A 61 -14.13 3.05 1.32
C VAL A 61 -12.93 3.41 2.17
N LEU A 62 -12.97 3.05 3.46
CA LEU A 62 -11.75 2.84 4.24
C LEU A 62 -11.17 1.48 3.89
N MET A 63 -10.22 1.41 2.96
CA MET A 63 -9.30 0.27 2.98
C MET A 63 -8.53 0.28 4.31
N PRO A 64 -7.79 -0.79 4.66
CA PRO A 64 -6.71 -0.72 5.62
C PRO A 64 -5.57 0.12 5.01
N MET A 65 -5.89 1.39 4.77
CA MET A 65 -5.14 2.60 4.51
C MET A 65 -4.09 2.51 3.41
N ALA A 66 -4.20 3.41 2.45
CA ALA A 66 -3.12 3.98 1.67
C ALA A 66 -3.69 5.24 1.00
N TRP A 67 -2.82 6.21 0.73
CA TRP A 67 -3.06 7.44 -0.04
C TRP A 67 -3.58 8.64 0.77
N GLY A 68 -2.64 9.29 1.47
CA GLY A 68 -2.42 10.74 1.38
C GLY A 68 -3.37 11.72 2.07
N GLU A 69 -4.66 11.42 2.26
CA GLU A 69 -5.61 12.51 2.59
C GLU A 69 -6.46 12.32 3.83
N ALA A 70 -6.60 11.09 4.33
CA ALA A 70 -7.27 10.83 5.60
C ALA A 70 -6.29 10.14 6.54
N GLN A 71 -5.55 10.93 7.33
CA GLN A 71 -5.16 10.42 8.64
C GLN A 71 -6.48 10.11 9.35
N ASP A 72 -6.71 8.83 9.65
CA ASP A 72 -7.74 8.43 10.59
C ASP A 72 -7.51 9.25 11.87
N ASP A 73 -8.46 10.11 12.24
CA ASP A 73 -8.31 10.92 13.46
C ASP A 73 -8.43 10.07 14.74
N GLY A 74 -8.50 8.75 14.58
CA GLY A 74 -8.61 7.76 15.64
C GLY A 74 -10.05 7.63 16.13
N ARG A 75 -11.04 8.05 15.33
CA ARG A 75 -12.44 7.78 15.65
C ARG A 75 -12.73 6.29 15.48
N PRO A 76 -13.46 5.67 16.42
CA PRO A 76 -13.97 4.31 16.23
C PRO A 76 -14.75 4.17 14.92
N LEU A 77 -14.67 3.00 14.29
CA LEU A 77 -15.48 2.69 13.12
C LEU A 77 -16.96 2.66 13.49
N ASP A 78 -17.81 3.00 12.52
CA ASP A 78 -19.24 2.77 12.64
C ASP A 78 -19.53 1.28 12.79
N VAL A 79 -20.27 0.93 13.85
CA VAL A 79 -20.72 -0.42 14.11
C VAL A 79 -21.97 -0.67 13.28
N LEU A 80 -22.02 -1.83 12.62
CA LEU A 80 -23.19 -2.27 11.87
C LEU A 80 -24.43 -2.31 12.77
N ASP A 81 -25.51 -1.70 12.28
CA ASP A 81 -26.84 -1.80 12.91
C ASP A 81 -27.25 -3.27 13.06
N GLU A 82 -28.02 -3.56 14.12
CA GLU A 82 -28.49 -4.93 14.37
C GLU A 82 -29.35 -5.49 13.23
N ASP A 83 -30.08 -4.62 12.54
CA ASP A 83 -30.99 -4.96 11.45
C ASP A 83 -30.33 -4.95 10.05
N ASP A 84 -29.04 -4.58 9.94
CA ASP A 84 -28.29 -4.62 8.67
C ASP A 84 -27.84 -6.05 8.32
N ALA A 85 -28.80 -6.88 7.94
CA ALA A 85 -28.55 -8.27 7.57
C ALA A 85 -27.55 -8.42 6.41
N PRO A 86 -27.59 -7.63 5.32
CA PRO A 86 -26.58 -7.68 4.27
C PRO A 86 -25.18 -7.33 4.78
N GLY A 87 -25.02 -6.25 5.55
CA GLY A 87 -23.74 -5.84 6.11
C GLY A 87 -23.13 -6.90 7.02
N ARG A 88 -23.97 -7.54 7.86
CA ARG A 88 -23.53 -8.65 8.72
C ARG A 88 -23.04 -9.87 7.94
N LEU A 89 -23.71 -10.24 6.84
CA LEU A 89 -23.24 -11.33 5.98
C LEU A 89 -21.89 -11.01 5.32
N LEU A 90 -21.69 -9.76 4.89
CA LEU A 90 -20.42 -9.30 4.33
C LEU A 90 -19.31 -9.32 5.39
N ALA A 91 -19.61 -8.87 6.61
CA ALA A 91 -18.66 -8.88 7.71
C ALA A 91 -18.30 -10.30 8.16
N GLU A 92 -19.26 -11.23 8.17
CA GLU A 92 -18.97 -12.64 8.42
C GLU A 92 -18.10 -13.28 7.33
N ASP A 93 -18.29 -12.92 6.06
CA ASP A 93 -17.44 -13.37 4.94
C ASP A 93 -16.02 -12.82 5.11
N ALA A 94 -15.87 -11.51 5.34
CA ALA A 94 -14.58 -10.85 5.55
C ALA A 94 -13.82 -11.44 6.75
N ALA A 95 -14.48 -11.62 7.88
CA ALA A 95 -13.86 -12.20 9.07
C ALA A 95 -13.44 -13.66 8.83
N ARG A 96 -14.24 -14.43 8.08
CA ARG A 96 -13.92 -15.82 7.72
C ARG A 96 -12.73 -15.88 6.76
N ALA A 97 -12.69 -15.01 5.76
CA ALA A 97 -11.59 -14.92 4.81
C ALA A 97 -10.29 -14.50 5.51
N ALA A 98 -10.32 -13.49 6.37
CA ALA A 98 -9.16 -13.05 7.15
C ALA A 98 -8.65 -14.13 8.11
N ARG A 99 -9.55 -14.86 8.79
CA ARG A 99 -9.15 -16.02 9.63
C ARG A 99 -8.50 -17.14 8.81
N ARG A 100 -8.97 -17.40 7.58
CA ARG A 100 -8.33 -18.38 6.67
C ARG A 100 -6.95 -17.91 6.25
N ALA A 101 -6.78 -16.64 5.91
CA ALA A 101 -5.49 -16.06 5.57
C ALA A 101 -4.51 -16.17 6.74
N LEU A 102 -4.96 -15.84 7.96
CA LEU A 102 -4.15 -15.97 9.18
C LEU A 102 -3.88 -17.42 9.61
N ALA A 103 -4.61 -18.40 9.07
CA ALA A 103 -4.32 -19.81 9.23
C ALA A 103 -3.26 -20.28 8.21
N ALA A 104 -3.26 -19.71 7.01
CA ALA A 104 -2.26 -19.97 5.97
C ALA A 104 -0.90 -19.29 6.29
N ASP A 105 -0.94 -18.03 6.72
CA ASP A 105 0.22 -17.27 7.21
C ASP A 105 -0.13 -16.54 8.50
N PRO A 106 0.33 -17.07 9.65
CA PRO A 106 0.06 -16.43 10.93
C PRO A 106 0.71 -15.05 11.14
N GLY A 107 1.73 -14.70 10.36
CA GLY A 107 2.47 -13.44 10.44
C GLY A 107 1.94 -12.33 9.54
N ASP A 108 0.90 -12.58 8.74
CA ASP A 108 0.36 -11.61 7.79
C ASP A 108 -0.36 -10.45 8.51
N ASN A 109 0.31 -9.30 8.60
CA ASN A 109 -0.22 -8.10 9.24
C ASN A 109 -1.46 -7.58 8.53
N LEU A 110 -1.48 -7.60 7.20
CA LEU A 110 -2.63 -7.15 6.42
C LEU A 110 -3.89 -7.93 6.80
N SER A 111 -3.83 -9.27 6.83
CA SER A 111 -4.97 -10.09 7.24
C SER A 111 -5.34 -9.91 8.73
N ALA A 112 -4.36 -9.63 9.60
CA ALA A 112 -4.62 -9.33 11.00
C ALA A 112 -5.35 -7.98 11.16
N LEU A 113 -4.92 -6.97 10.43
CA LEU A 113 -5.55 -5.66 10.37
C LEU A 113 -6.97 -5.76 9.80
N THR A 114 -7.14 -6.46 8.68
CA THR A 114 -8.45 -6.73 8.07
C THR A 114 -9.40 -7.42 9.05
N LEU A 115 -8.92 -8.42 9.79
CA LEU A 115 -9.72 -9.07 10.83
C LEU A 115 -10.10 -8.09 11.95
N GLY A 116 -9.17 -7.23 12.39
CA GLY A 116 -9.42 -6.21 13.40
C GLY A 116 -10.52 -5.25 12.97
N LEU A 117 -10.38 -4.64 11.79
CA LEU A 117 -11.35 -3.71 11.22
C LEU A 117 -12.73 -4.36 11.08
N THR A 118 -12.78 -5.60 10.58
CA THR A 118 -14.05 -6.32 10.44
C THR A 118 -14.73 -6.60 11.79
N LEU A 119 -13.94 -6.94 12.82
CA LEU A 119 -14.48 -7.23 14.16
C LEU A 119 -14.93 -5.95 14.87
N GLU A 120 -14.24 -4.83 14.65
CA GLU A 120 -14.66 -3.52 15.14
C GLU A 120 -15.99 -3.11 14.50
N THR A 121 -16.14 -3.27 13.18
CA THR A 121 -17.42 -3.05 12.46
C THR A 121 -18.56 -3.96 12.97
N LEU A 122 -18.23 -5.15 13.47
CA LEU A 122 -19.21 -6.06 14.11
C LEU A 122 -19.49 -5.74 15.58
N GLY A 123 -18.79 -4.76 16.17
CA GLY A 123 -18.89 -4.40 17.59
C GLY A 123 -18.17 -5.36 18.55
N ASP A 124 -17.38 -6.33 18.05
CA ASP A 124 -16.56 -7.22 18.88
C ASP A 124 -15.21 -6.54 19.22
N THR A 125 -15.27 -5.52 20.06
CA THR A 125 -14.12 -4.72 20.50
C THR A 125 -12.98 -5.58 21.05
N ALA A 126 -13.31 -6.59 21.86
CA ALA A 126 -12.30 -7.42 22.52
C ALA A 126 -11.49 -8.24 21.50
N ALA A 127 -12.17 -8.83 20.52
CA ALA A 127 -11.49 -9.57 19.46
C ALA A 127 -10.74 -8.63 18.49
N ALA A 128 -11.29 -7.44 18.19
CA ALA A 128 -10.65 -6.43 17.36
C ALA A 128 -9.29 -5.98 17.93
N VAL A 129 -9.25 -5.64 19.23
CA VAL A 129 -8.02 -5.31 19.97
C VAL A 129 -6.95 -6.41 19.85
N GLY A 130 -7.36 -7.68 19.94
CA GLY A 130 -6.45 -8.82 19.76
C GLY A 130 -5.85 -8.91 18.36
N ALA A 131 -6.65 -8.58 17.33
CA ALA A 131 -6.24 -8.59 15.94
C ALA A 131 -5.31 -7.41 15.58
N TYR A 132 -5.60 -6.19 16.06
CA TYR A 132 -4.70 -5.04 15.86
C TYR A 132 -3.34 -5.25 16.51
N ARG A 133 -3.30 -5.77 17.75
CA ARG A 133 -2.04 -6.16 18.40
C ARG A 133 -1.28 -7.22 17.60
N ARG A 134 -1.97 -8.06 16.82
CA ARG A 134 -1.31 -9.03 15.94
C ARG A 134 -0.73 -8.36 14.70
N SER A 135 -1.44 -7.42 14.08
CA SER A 135 -0.90 -6.62 12.98
C SER A 135 0.40 -5.91 13.40
N LEU A 136 0.33 -5.18 14.52
CA LEU A 136 1.43 -4.37 15.07
C LEU A 136 2.64 -5.18 15.55
N ARG A 137 2.52 -6.50 15.72
CA ARG A 137 3.69 -7.36 16.01
C ARG A 137 4.58 -7.56 14.79
N THR A 138 4.00 -7.52 13.60
CA THR A 138 4.74 -7.66 12.34
C THR A 138 5.19 -6.27 11.86
N ASP A 139 4.29 -5.28 11.88
CA ASP A 139 4.61 -3.90 11.52
C ASP A 139 4.22 -2.94 12.66
N PRO A 140 5.13 -2.67 13.61
CA PRO A 140 4.90 -1.68 14.66
C PRO A 140 4.83 -0.24 14.13
N GLY A 141 5.28 0.00 12.90
CA GLY A 141 5.18 1.28 12.19
C GLY A 141 3.80 1.55 11.58
N ASP A 142 2.87 0.60 11.67
CA ASP A 142 1.49 0.75 11.18
C ASP A 142 0.69 1.71 12.08
N VAL A 143 0.76 3.01 11.75
CA VAL A 143 0.16 4.09 12.54
C VAL A 143 -1.35 3.89 12.65
N ASP A 144 -2.02 3.44 11.58
CA ASP A 144 -3.48 3.25 11.57
C ASP A 144 -3.91 2.11 12.50
N ALA A 145 -3.20 0.99 12.46
CA ALA A 145 -3.47 -0.09 13.41
C ALA A 145 -3.26 0.38 14.86
N GLY A 146 -2.26 1.23 15.10
CA GLY A 146 -2.01 1.87 16.38
C GLY A 146 -3.13 2.83 16.80
N LEU A 147 -3.65 3.65 15.88
CA LEU A 147 -4.76 4.56 16.12
C LEU A 147 -6.06 3.82 16.42
N ARG A 148 -6.40 2.80 15.64
CA ARG A 148 -7.56 1.92 15.91
C ARG A 148 -7.45 1.25 17.28
N LEU A 149 -6.27 0.78 17.64
CA LEU A 149 -6.04 0.18 18.97
C LEU A 149 -6.26 1.21 20.11
N ARG A 150 -5.78 2.45 19.94
CA ARG A 150 -5.98 3.55 20.90
C ARG A 150 -7.43 4.00 20.98
N ALA A 151 -8.14 4.06 19.85
CA ALA A 151 -9.56 4.39 19.76
C ALA A 151 -10.42 3.43 20.60
N LEU A 152 -10.03 2.16 20.64
CA LEU A 152 -10.67 1.12 21.46
C LEU A 152 -10.17 1.09 22.92
N GLY A 153 -9.42 2.10 23.36
CA GLY A 153 -8.95 2.26 24.73
C GLY A 153 -7.77 1.35 25.12
N ALA A 154 -7.07 0.78 24.14
CA ALA A 154 -5.91 -0.06 24.38
C ALA A 154 -4.59 0.65 24.04
N GLU A 155 -3.54 0.31 24.79
CA GLU A 155 -2.20 0.84 24.53
C GLU A 155 -1.61 0.25 23.23
N ALA A 156 -1.11 1.12 22.37
CA ALA A 156 -0.38 0.77 21.16
C ALA A 156 1.13 0.87 21.40
N PRO A 157 1.94 0.01 20.75
CA PRO A 157 3.39 0.12 20.82
C PRO A 157 3.86 1.48 20.28
N PRO A 158 5.02 1.97 20.72
CA PRO A 158 5.65 3.14 20.12
C PRO A 158 5.97 2.84 18.66
N VAL A 159 5.77 3.84 17.79
CA VAL A 159 6.13 3.76 16.38
C VAL A 159 7.67 3.75 16.29
N PRO A 160 8.29 2.76 15.62
CA PRO A 160 9.74 2.75 15.41
C PRO A 160 10.18 3.98 14.62
N GLY A 161 11.30 4.62 15.01
CA GLY A 161 11.86 5.77 14.28
C GLY A 161 11.60 7.15 14.89
N ASP A 162 10.81 7.27 15.96
CA ASP A 162 10.69 8.52 16.73
C ASP A 162 11.92 8.82 17.64
N GLY A 163 12.94 7.94 17.60
CA GLY A 163 14.20 8.08 18.32
C GLY A 163 15.30 7.22 17.69
N ASP A 164 16.52 7.77 17.63
CA ASP A 164 17.70 7.22 16.96
C ASP A 164 18.00 5.76 17.34
N GLY A 165 17.97 4.85 16.36
CA GLY A 165 18.84 3.68 16.34
C GLY A 165 18.22 2.32 16.65
N ASP A 166 17.28 1.87 15.81
CA ASP A 166 17.33 0.52 15.24
C ASP A 166 16.49 0.58 13.96
N GLY A 167 17.08 0.31 12.80
CA GLY A 167 16.30 0.28 11.55
C GLY A 167 15.22 -0.80 11.69
N ASP A 168 13.96 -0.49 11.39
CA ASP A 168 12.89 -1.45 11.62
C ASP A 168 13.18 -2.74 10.84
N VAL A 169 13.30 -3.83 11.57
CA VAL A 169 13.63 -5.13 10.98
C VAL A 169 12.39 -5.59 10.24
N CYS A 170 12.52 -5.91 8.97
CA CYS A 170 11.41 -6.45 8.20
C CYS A 170 10.95 -7.79 8.79
N ARG A 171 9.73 -7.82 9.33
CA ARG A 171 9.12 -9.02 9.92
C ARG A 171 8.19 -9.76 8.96
N HIS A 172 8.08 -9.30 7.71
CA HIS A 172 7.39 -10.06 6.66
C HIS A 172 8.14 -11.37 6.40
N ALA A 173 7.37 -12.44 6.19
CA ALA A 173 7.92 -13.76 5.91
C ALA A 173 8.62 -13.83 4.54
N GLU A 174 8.18 -13.02 3.58
CA GLU A 174 8.71 -12.95 2.22
C GLU A 174 9.38 -11.61 1.94
N GLY A 175 10.45 -11.63 1.13
CA GLY A 175 11.16 -10.45 0.70
C GLY A 175 10.55 -9.82 -0.56
N PHE A 176 10.52 -8.49 -0.58
CA PHE A 176 9.95 -7.69 -1.67
C PHE A 176 10.67 -6.35 -1.80
N PHE A 177 10.30 -5.61 -2.84
CA PHE A 177 10.81 -4.29 -3.14
C PHE A 177 9.66 -3.31 -3.28
N LEU A 178 9.88 -2.09 -2.80
CA LEU A 178 8.99 -0.97 -3.06
C LEU A 178 9.76 0.10 -3.83
N LEU A 179 9.30 0.48 -5.03
CA LEU A 179 9.65 1.80 -5.56
C LEU A 179 8.68 2.80 -4.94
N LYS A 180 9.19 3.85 -4.31
CA LYS A 180 8.41 4.91 -3.67
C LYS A 180 8.74 6.23 -4.36
N VAL A 181 7.74 6.89 -4.92
CA VAL A 181 7.83 8.29 -5.36
C VAL A 181 7.04 9.11 -4.35
N ASN A 182 7.66 10.13 -3.80
CA ASN A 182 6.95 11.13 -3.01
C ASN A 182 7.12 12.46 -3.73
N ALA A 183 6.01 13.16 -3.98
CA ALA A 183 6.04 14.47 -4.60
C ALA A 183 5.08 15.41 -3.89
N ARG A 184 5.49 16.66 -3.74
CA ARG A 184 4.62 17.74 -3.28
C ARG A 184 3.65 18.12 -4.40
N VAL A 185 2.35 18.00 -4.16
CA VAL A 185 1.30 18.27 -5.16
C VAL A 185 0.63 19.62 -4.91
N SER A 186 0.60 20.08 -3.66
CA SER A 186 0.18 21.45 -3.32
C SER A 186 1.05 22.05 -2.22
N ASN A 187 0.84 23.33 -1.86
CA ASN A 187 1.62 23.99 -0.80
C ASN A 187 1.53 23.27 0.56
N SER A 188 0.48 22.47 0.76
CA SER A 188 0.20 21.76 2.02
C SER A 188 0.12 20.24 1.84
N GLU A 189 0.16 19.72 0.60
CA GLU A 189 -0.12 18.31 0.31
C GLU A 189 1.03 17.63 -0.40
N TRP A 190 1.25 16.39 0.02
CA TRP A 190 2.21 15.47 -0.56
C TRP A 190 1.45 14.25 -1.05
N SER A 191 1.91 13.68 -2.15
CA SER A 191 1.41 12.41 -2.68
C SER A 191 2.53 11.39 -2.72
N ASP A 192 2.20 10.18 -2.28
CA ASP A 192 3.10 9.03 -2.25
C ASP A 192 2.62 7.99 -3.25
N TRP A 193 3.40 7.67 -4.28
CA TRP A 193 3.15 6.53 -5.17
C TRP A 193 4.08 5.37 -4.86
N VAL A 194 3.51 4.17 -4.67
CA VAL A 194 4.29 3.00 -4.23
C VAL A 194 4.05 1.75 -5.06
N TRP A 195 5.08 1.26 -5.73
CA TRP A 195 5.04 0.07 -6.56
C TRP A 195 5.64 -1.14 -5.85
N LEU A 196 4.90 -2.24 -5.76
CA LEU A 196 5.36 -3.48 -5.15
C LEU A 196 5.91 -4.47 -6.18
N PHE A 197 7.12 -4.97 -5.93
CA PHE A 197 7.74 -6.02 -6.74
C PHE A 197 8.19 -7.19 -5.88
N GLY A 198 7.86 -8.41 -6.33
CA GLY A 198 8.55 -9.62 -5.89
C GLY A 198 9.78 -9.96 -6.77
N ASP A 199 9.85 -9.41 -7.99
CA ASP A 199 10.96 -9.67 -8.91
C ASP A 199 11.90 -8.47 -9.06
N HIS A 200 13.15 -8.65 -8.66
CA HIS A 200 14.20 -7.66 -8.86
C HIS A 200 14.41 -7.27 -10.34
N ALA A 201 14.16 -8.19 -11.29
CA ALA A 201 14.37 -7.94 -12.71
C ALA A 201 13.41 -6.88 -13.30
N ARG A 202 12.28 -6.61 -12.62
CA ARG A 202 11.27 -5.63 -13.04
C ARG A 202 11.55 -4.20 -12.53
N ILE A 203 12.46 -4.05 -11.56
CA ILE A 203 12.71 -2.78 -10.88
C ILE A 203 13.32 -1.75 -11.82
N ARG A 204 14.39 -2.10 -12.55
CA ARG A 204 15.07 -1.15 -13.43
C ARG A 204 14.15 -0.64 -14.55
N PRO A 205 13.48 -1.50 -15.33
CA PRO A 205 12.55 -1.04 -16.36
C PRO A 205 11.45 -0.14 -15.81
N ALA A 206 10.87 -0.49 -14.64
CA ALA A 206 9.82 0.30 -14.01
C ALA A 206 10.33 1.66 -13.52
N ALA A 207 11.50 1.71 -12.88
CA ALA A 207 12.09 2.96 -12.43
C ALA A 207 12.46 3.88 -13.61
N ASP A 208 12.94 3.31 -14.73
CA ASP A 208 13.18 4.06 -15.97
C ASP A 208 11.89 4.60 -16.58
N GLU A 209 10.79 3.84 -16.51
CA GLU A 209 9.45 4.23 -16.97
C GLU A 209 8.89 5.36 -16.14
N ILE A 210 8.87 5.20 -14.82
CA ILE A 210 8.50 6.27 -13.87
C ILE A 210 9.34 7.52 -14.14
N THR A 211 10.66 7.38 -14.31
CA THR A 211 11.53 8.54 -14.57
C THR A 211 11.14 9.28 -15.85
N ARG A 212 10.72 8.57 -16.90
CA ARG A 212 10.34 9.15 -18.19
C ARG A 212 8.97 9.82 -18.16
N GLU A 213 7.99 9.21 -17.48
CA GLU A 213 6.61 9.69 -17.43
C GLU A 213 6.41 10.80 -16.41
N TYR A 214 7.21 10.79 -15.34
CA TYR A 214 7.05 11.73 -14.26
C TYR A 214 7.69 13.08 -14.59
N HIS A 215 6.93 14.16 -14.42
CA HIS A 215 7.44 15.51 -14.59
C HIS A 215 8.23 15.91 -13.33
N TRP A 216 9.55 15.76 -13.37
CA TRP A 216 10.47 16.15 -12.29
C TRP A 216 10.76 17.66 -12.24
N GLU A 217 10.08 18.44 -13.09
CA GLU A 217 10.14 19.90 -13.09
C GLU A 217 9.04 20.39 -12.14
N GLY A 218 9.43 20.99 -11.00
CA GLY A 218 8.49 21.44 -9.98
C GLY A 218 7.57 22.54 -10.52
N SER A 219 6.34 22.19 -10.87
CA SER A 219 5.33 23.16 -11.29
C SER A 219 4.54 23.66 -10.08
N PHE A 220 5.01 24.76 -9.49
CA PHE A 220 4.13 25.69 -8.79
C PHE A 220 4.06 26.99 -9.58
N GLU A 221 2.85 27.46 -9.86
CA GLU A 221 2.60 28.74 -10.53
C GLU A 221 2.99 29.96 -9.66
N ASP A 222 3.30 29.73 -8.37
CA ASP A 222 3.73 30.76 -7.43
C ASP A 222 5.26 30.93 -7.45
N GLY A 223 5.79 31.45 -8.55
CA GLY A 223 6.91 32.40 -8.66
C GLY A 223 8.24 32.27 -7.88
N ASP A 224 8.41 31.33 -6.94
CA ASP A 224 9.67 31.09 -6.21
C ASP A 224 10.52 30.06 -6.96
N ASP A 225 10.86 30.44 -8.20
CA ASP A 225 11.73 29.75 -9.15
C ASP A 225 13.23 29.83 -8.74
N ASP A 226 13.51 30.32 -7.53
CA ASP A 226 14.86 30.67 -7.05
C ASP A 226 15.76 29.46 -6.71
N ARG A 227 15.27 28.22 -6.88
CA ARG A 227 16.05 27.01 -6.57
C ARG A 227 16.56 26.23 -7.78
N TRP A 228 16.13 26.56 -9.00
CA TRP A 228 16.54 25.81 -10.19
C TRP A 228 17.09 26.72 -11.28
N ASP A 229 18.36 26.55 -11.62
CA ASP A 229 18.96 27.20 -12.79
C ASP A 229 18.81 26.28 -14.02
N PRO A 230 17.96 26.61 -15.02
CA PRO A 230 17.81 25.83 -16.25
C PRO A 230 19.11 25.68 -17.05
N ARG A 231 20.12 26.52 -16.77
CA ARG A 231 21.43 26.50 -17.43
C ARG A 231 22.47 25.67 -16.65
N SER A 232 22.15 25.18 -15.46
CA SER A 232 23.00 24.27 -14.69
C SER A 232 22.96 22.86 -15.28
N ALA A 233 24.13 22.28 -15.54
CA ALA A 233 24.25 20.86 -15.91
C ALA A 233 24.06 19.92 -14.71
N ALA A 234 24.03 20.47 -13.48
CA ALA A 234 23.74 19.70 -12.28
C ALA A 234 22.21 19.68 -12.08
N PHE A 235 21.63 18.48 -12.17
CA PHE A 235 20.27 18.22 -11.68
C PHE A 235 20.31 18.42 -10.16
N ASP A 236 19.84 19.58 -9.67
CA ASP A 236 19.73 19.85 -8.24
C ASP A 236 18.45 19.16 -7.73
N PRO A 237 18.55 18.15 -6.85
CA PRO A 237 17.39 17.48 -6.32
C PRO A 237 16.48 18.48 -5.60
N SER A 238 15.29 18.73 -6.13
CA SER A 238 14.28 19.53 -5.43
C SER A 238 13.91 18.81 -4.13
N PRO A 239 13.78 19.50 -2.99
CA PRO A 239 13.24 18.89 -1.77
C PRO A 239 11.78 18.45 -1.95
N ASP A 240 11.11 18.89 -3.02
CA ASP A 240 9.70 18.63 -3.29
C ASP A 240 9.45 17.28 -3.97
N HIS A 241 10.50 16.53 -4.32
CA HIS A 241 10.41 15.23 -4.98
C HIS A 241 11.41 14.25 -4.39
N SER A 242 11.02 12.97 -4.35
CA SER A 242 11.95 11.89 -4.10
C SER A 242 11.58 10.63 -4.87
N LEU A 243 12.58 9.82 -5.16
CA LEU A 243 12.45 8.50 -5.76
C LEU A 243 13.36 7.53 -5.01
N HIS A 244 12.74 6.58 -4.33
CA HIS A 244 13.42 5.62 -3.47
C HIS A 244 13.12 4.19 -3.90
N LEU A 245 14.11 3.31 -3.76
CA LEU A 245 13.94 1.87 -3.79
C LEU A 245 14.13 1.33 -2.37
N ALA A 246 13.05 0.92 -1.72
CA ALA A 246 13.10 0.20 -0.46
C ALA A 246 13.20 -1.31 -0.71
N VAL A 247 14.09 -1.97 0.02
CA VAL A 247 14.33 -3.41 -0.05
C VAL A 247 14.03 -4.06 1.28
N HIS A 248 12.96 -4.86 1.30
CA HIS A 248 12.50 -5.57 2.49
C HIS A 248 13.01 -7.00 2.47
N ARG A 249 13.89 -7.34 3.41
CA ARG A 249 14.46 -8.68 3.57
C ARG A 249 14.00 -9.28 4.90
N PRO A 250 13.41 -10.48 4.90
CA PRO A 250 12.96 -11.11 6.14
C PRO A 250 14.07 -11.16 7.18
N GLY A 251 13.83 -10.59 8.36
CA GLY A 251 14.76 -10.57 9.48
C GLY A 251 15.95 -9.62 9.35
N ALA A 252 15.99 -8.75 8.34
CA ALA A 252 17.02 -7.74 8.19
C ALA A 252 16.42 -6.32 8.23
N PRO A 253 17.22 -5.30 8.61
CA PRO A 253 16.82 -3.91 8.49
C PRO A 253 16.44 -3.57 7.05
N GLU A 254 15.42 -2.71 6.89
CA GLU A 254 15.09 -2.14 5.59
C GLU A 254 16.32 -1.44 4.98
N THR A 255 16.54 -1.66 3.69
CA THR A 255 17.55 -0.91 2.93
C THR A 255 16.86 0.03 1.97
N VAL A 256 17.08 1.34 2.11
CA VAL A 256 16.55 2.35 1.20
C VAL A 256 17.67 2.87 0.31
N VAL A 257 17.43 2.85 -1.01
CA VAL A 257 18.33 3.39 -2.03
C VAL A 257 17.68 4.64 -2.63
N ASP A 258 18.35 5.78 -2.48
CA ASP A 258 17.98 7.04 -3.11
C ASP A 258 18.33 7.00 -4.61
N LEU A 259 17.33 6.69 -5.44
CA LEU A 259 17.47 6.66 -6.89
C LEU A 259 17.47 8.08 -7.46
N TYR A 260 16.85 9.03 -6.75
CA TYR A 260 16.76 10.43 -7.16
C TYR A 260 18.14 11.05 -7.38
N ARG A 261 19.13 10.71 -6.53
CA ARG A 261 20.54 11.13 -6.70
C ARG A 261 21.22 10.61 -7.98
N ALA A 262 20.68 9.56 -8.58
CA ALA A 262 21.20 9.00 -9.83
C ALA A 262 20.53 9.61 -11.07
N LEU A 263 19.57 10.52 -10.91
CA LEU A 263 18.99 11.22 -12.06
C LEU A 263 20.05 12.07 -12.76
N ARG A 264 20.00 12.03 -14.09
CA ARG A 264 20.86 12.78 -15.00
C ARG A 264 19.99 13.41 -16.06
N ARG A 265 20.31 14.66 -16.40
CA ARG A 265 19.68 15.37 -17.52
C ARG A 265 20.65 15.39 -18.70
N ALA A 266 20.19 14.90 -19.84
CA ALA A 266 20.90 15.05 -21.09
C ALA A 266 20.76 16.48 -21.64
N PRO A 267 21.64 16.94 -22.55
CA PRO A 267 21.57 18.28 -23.11
C PRO A 267 20.28 18.60 -23.87
N ASP A 268 19.53 17.58 -24.31
CA ASP A 268 18.22 17.71 -24.96
C ASP A 268 17.06 17.83 -23.97
N GLY A 269 17.36 17.87 -22.67
CA GLY A 269 16.38 17.98 -21.59
C GLY A 269 15.89 16.64 -21.03
N THR A 270 16.22 15.52 -21.68
CA THR A 270 15.77 14.18 -21.25
C THR A 270 16.35 13.82 -19.89
N VAL A 271 15.49 13.36 -18.97
CA VAL A 271 15.90 12.87 -17.65
C VAL A 271 15.98 11.35 -17.67
N SER A 272 17.02 10.78 -17.07
CA SER A 272 17.25 9.33 -16.99
C SER A 272 18.02 8.94 -15.73
N LEU A 273 17.95 7.66 -15.34
CA LEU A 273 18.70 7.11 -14.21
C LEU A 273 20.08 6.60 -14.64
N ASP A 274 21.12 7.05 -13.95
CA ASP A 274 22.48 6.51 -14.05
C ASP A 274 22.62 5.24 -13.18
N TRP A 275 22.24 4.10 -13.76
CA TRP A 275 22.34 2.79 -13.10
C TRP A 275 23.79 2.35 -12.79
N SER A 276 24.81 3.01 -13.33
CA SER A 276 26.21 2.71 -13.00
C SER A 276 26.61 3.23 -11.62
N ALA A 277 25.89 4.25 -11.12
CA ALA A 277 26.08 4.83 -9.80
C ALA A 277 25.21 4.16 -8.71
N LEU A 278 24.33 3.22 -9.09
CA LEU A 278 23.37 2.58 -8.20
C LEU A 278 23.71 1.10 -7.96
N PRO A 279 23.39 0.56 -6.77
CA PRO A 279 23.51 -0.87 -6.53
C PRO A 279 22.60 -1.66 -7.48
N HIS A 280 23.06 -2.82 -7.95
CA HIS A 280 22.22 -3.70 -8.74
C HIS A 280 21.20 -4.40 -7.82
N PRO A 281 19.88 -4.27 -8.06
CA PRO A 281 18.90 -5.05 -7.31
C PRO A 281 19.20 -6.55 -7.47
N ALA A 282 19.22 -7.28 -6.36
CA ALA A 282 19.57 -8.71 -6.34
C ALA A 282 18.35 -9.53 -5.93
N PRO A 283 18.22 -10.80 -6.37
CA PRO A 283 17.08 -11.64 -5.98
C PRO A 283 16.99 -11.80 -4.45
N LEU A 284 15.76 -11.85 -3.95
CA LEU A 284 15.47 -12.09 -2.52
C LEU A 284 15.00 -13.52 -2.30
N ALA A 285 15.26 -14.04 -1.11
CA ALA A 285 14.82 -15.36 -0.67
C ALA A 285 14.35 -15.31 0.80
N PRO A 286 13.15 -15.84 1.12
CA PRO A 286 12.11 -16.24 0.18
C PRO A 286 11.56 -15.02 -0.59
N ARG A 287 11.17 -15.23 -1.84
CA ARG A 287 10.63 -14.20 -2.73
C ARG A 287 9.13 -14.05 -2.47
N LEU A 288 8.61 -12.81 -2.50
CA LEU A 288 7.18 -12.54 -2.44
C LEU A 288 6.42 -13.33 -3.51
N SER A 289 5.42 -14.07 -3.04
CA SER A 289 4.50 -14.80 -3.89
C SER A 289 3.76 -13.87 -4.86
N PRO A 290 3.57 -14.26 -6.14
CA PRO A 290 2.81 -13.48 -7.09
C PRO A 290 1.42 -13.11 -6.56
N PHE A 291 0.94 -11.90 -6.89
CA PHE A 291 -0.39 -11.40 -6.51
C PHE A 291 -0.65 -11.21 -5.01
N ARG A 292 0.33 -11.45 -4.15
CA ARG A 292 0.22 -11.21 -2.72
C ARG A 292 0.31 -9.70 -2.41
N PRO A 293 -0.75 -9.07 -1.88
CA PRO A 293 -0.63 -7.72 -1.35
C PRO A 293 0.17 -7.73 -0.05
N VAL A 294 0.83 -6.61 0.25
CA VAL A 294 1.65 -6.44 1.46
C VAL A 294 1.24 -5.14 2.15
N ARG A 295 1.32 -5.09 3.47
CA ARG A 295 1.03 -3.90 4.27
C ARG A 295 2.32 -3.39 4.92
N VAL A 296 2.69 -2.14 4.66
CA VAL A 296 3.92 -1.49 5.15
C VAL A 296 3.62 -0.04 5.50
N GLU A 297 3.99 0.44 6.68
CA GLU A 297 3.98 1.88 7.05
C GLU A 297 2.65 2.57 6.69
N SER A 298 1.56 2.06 7.24
CA SER A 298 0.24 2.57 6.91
C SER A 298 -0.28 2.32 5.47
N MET A 299 0.48 1.67 4.59
CA MET A 299 0.12 1.47 3.17
C MET A 299 -0.10 0.01 2.77
N THR A 300 -1.29 -0.29 2.22
CA THR A 300 -1.53 -1.54 1.48
C THR A 300 -0.97 -1.43 0.05
N CYS A 301 0.07 -2.20 -0.25
CA CYS A 301 0.72 -2.27 -1.55
C CYS A 301 0.24 -3.50 -2.33
N PHE A 302 -0.16 -3.33 -3.59
CA PHE A 302 -0.58 -4.40 -4.49
C PHE A 302 0.50 -4.67 -5.55
N PRO A 303 0.76 -5.94 -5.94
CA PRO A 303 1.68 -6.23 -7.03
C PRO A 303 1.18 -5.65 -8.37
N GLY A 304 2.01 -4.86 -9.06
CA GLY A 304 1.67 -4.23 -10.35
C GLY A 304 2.30 -2.84 -10.56
N LEU A 305 2.23 -2.29 -11.78
CA LEU A 305 2.68 -0.92 -12.08
C LEU A 305 1.61 0.09 -11.61
N ASN A 306 1.96 0.95 -10.66
CA ASN A 306 1.33 2.26 -10.55
C ASN A 306 1.88 3.16 -11.68
N GLY A 307 1.22 4.24 -12.03
CA GLY A 307 1.69 5.07 -13.15
C GLY A 307 0.63 6.11 -13.48
N PRO A 308 1.01 7.28 -13.99
CA PRO A 308 0.10 8.38 -14.31
C PRO A 308 -0.81 8.09 -15.51
N ASP A 309 -0.45 7.17 -16.42
CA ASP A 309 -1.28 6.77 -17.57
C ASP A 309 -1.93 5.38 -17.37
N TRP A 310 -2.89 5.33 -16.45
CA TRP A 310 -3.46 4.11 -15.86
C TRP A 310 -4.81 3.66 -16.45
N GLU A 311 -5.41 4.42 -17.38
CA GLU A 311 -6.74 4.12 -17.94
C GLU A 311 -6.75 2.96 -18.94
N GLU A 312 -5.62 2.65 -19.59
CA GLU A 312 -5.57 1.70 -20.71
C GLU A 312 -4.95 0.33 -20.37
N ALA A 313 -4.19 0.19 -19.28
CA ALA A 313 -3.36 -1.00 -19.03
C ALA A 313 -4.05 -2.17 -18.30
N GLU A 314 -5.24 -1.98 -17.72
CA GLU A 314 -5.96 -3.02 -16.96
C GLU A 314 -7.47 -3.11 -17.27
N ARG A 315 -7.93 -2.66 -18.44
CA ARG A 315 -9.23 -3.11 -18.96
C ARG A 315 -9.00 -4.43 -19.74
N PRO A 316 -9.82 -5.48 -19.53
CA PRO A 316 -9.70 -6.72 -20.28
C PRO A 316 -9.79 -6.52 -21.79
#